data_AF-A0A1F3IIX3-F1
#
_entry.id   AF-A0A1F3IIX3-F1
#
_cell.length_a   1.000
_cell.length_b   1.000
_cell.length_c   1.000
_cell.angle_alpha   90.00
_cell.angle_beta   90.00
_cell.angle_gamma   90.00
#
_symmetry.space_group_name_H-M   'P 1'
#
loop_
_entity.id
_entity.type
_entity.pdbx_description
1 polymer ?
#
loop_
_entity_poly.entity_id
_entity_poly.type
_entity_poly.pdbx_seq_one_letter_code
_entity_poly.pdbx_strand_id
1 'polypeptide(L)'
;MKNCRILIITGLIILSENLLACTAFYYAKGEKVIIGNNEDWNNPFSMIWFVPANEKEYGRVYFGFKEGGFQGAINDQGLWFDGFALKYKPSESSSNKDVYNGNIIEKVLKEYSTVDEVINEFKKYNLQFLSSSMFIFGDRFGNSAIIEQDSIIKRTGHYQISTNFRQSELKEDSITDKRYNYAREIIRKNDQVTVDIARNILSTTHQEGKYPTQYSYICDLNEGKIYLYHFHNFENVVVFNLKEELKKGKHSYEIQSLFPKSYAAERYKEPIVDSINARLASKTIVSVNERVYNKYVGIYEVDPNVWPGEFFEVSSEKGKLFIEASFLLKSEILPESDSQYFFVGADETFEYKFIYDSSKPIPELNVKMYGTEVVCKKIK
;
A
#
# COMPACT_ATOMS: atom_id res chain seq x y z
N MET A 1 20.41 4.65 62.76
CA MET A 1 19.19 4.84 61.94
C MET A 1 19.52 4.47 60.50
N LYS A 2 18.66 3.66 59.90
CA LYS A 2 18.82 2.98 58.60
C LYS A 2 18.87 3.98 57.45
N ASN A 3 19.91 3.97 56.62
CA ASN A 3 19.87 4.59 55.30
C ASN A 3 19.88 3.50 54.24
N CYS A 4 18.67 3.07 53.89
CA CYS A 4 18.38 2.17 52.78
C CYS A 4 18.53 2.99 51.48
N ARG A 5 19.56 2.70 50.67
CA ARG A 5 19.68 3.26 49.33
C ARG A 5 18.78 2.43 48.40
N ILE A 6 17.63 2.99 48.04
CA ILE A 6 16.76 2.48 46.99
C ILE A 6 17.50 2.70 45.66
N LEU A 7 17.94 1.62 45.02
CA LEU A 7 18.29 1.64 43.59
C LEU A 7 16.98 1.79 42.82
N ILE A 8 16.73 2.97 42.27
CA ILE A 8 15.73 3.14 41.23
C ILE A 8 16.38 2.65 39.93
N ILE A 9 16.11 1.40 39.57
CA ILE A 9 16.34 0.91 38.21
C ILE A 9 15.21 1.49 37.36
N THR A 10 15.45 2.67 36.78
CA THR A 10 14.64 3.18 35.68
C THR A 10 14.91 2.31 34.47
N GLY A 11 14.12 1.23 34.33
CA GLY A 11 14.06 0.46 33.10
C GLY A 11 13.53 1.37 31.99
N LEU A 12 14.41 1.78 31.07
CA LEU A 12 14.01 2.30 29.78
C LEU A 12 13.29 1.17 29.05
N ILE A 13 11.96 1.12 29.16
CA ILE A 13 11.14 0.36 28.25
C ILE A 13 11.21 1.12 26.93
N ILE A 14 12.13 0.71 26.07
CA ILE A 14 12.12 1.10 24.66
C ILE A 14 10.86 0.44 24.09
N LEU A 15 9.74 1.16 24.11
CA LEU A 15 8.59 0.82 23.29
C LEU A 15 9.09 0.91 21.84
N SER A 16 9.40 -0.23 21.24
CA SER A 16 9.56 -0.32 19.80
C SER A 16 8.19 0.05 19.21
N GLU A 17 8.08 1.27 18.69
CA GLU A 17 6.97 1.62 17.81
C GLU A 17 7.03 0.66 16.62
N ASN A 18 6.19 -0.37 16.66
CA ASN A 18 5.99 -1.23 15.51
C ASN A 18 5.32 -0.37 14.45
N LEU A 19 6.13 0.12 13.51
CA LEU A 19 5.64 0.65 12.26
C LEU A 19 4.80 -0.46 11.60
N LEU A 20 3.52 -0.15 11.37
CA LEU A 20 2.67 -0.62 10.26
C LEU A 20 3.05 -2.00 9.72
N ALA A 21 2.39 -3.05 10.20
CA ALA A 21 2.98 -4.37 10.23
C ALA A 21 2.25 -5.44 9.38
N CYS A 22 2.03 -5.22 8.08
CA CYS A 22 1.39 -6.19 7.17
C CYS A 22 2.14 -7.53 7.05
N THR A 23 1.44 -8.62 6.75
CA THR A 23 2.05 -9.95 6.54
C THR A 23 1.61 -10.54 5.21
N ALA A 24 2.55 -10.86 4.31
CA ALA A 24 2.25 -11.67 3.14
C ALA A 24 3.14 -12.90 3.02
N PHE A 25 2.68 -13.88 2.25
CA PHE A 25 3.48 -15.02 1.89
C PHE A 25 3.13 -15.52 0.49
N TYR A 26 4.13 -16.12 -0.13
CA TYR A 26 4.05 -16.90 -1.34
C TYR A 26 4.43 -18.35 -0.99
N TYR A 27 3.56 -19.31 -1.27
CA TYR A 27 3.79 -20.73 -1.00
C TYR A 27 3.51 -21.56 -2.26
N ALA A 28 4.54 -22.22 -2.78
CA ALA A 28 4.46 -22.99 -4.01
C ALA A 28 5.23 -24.31 -3.94
N LYS A 29 4.53 -25.40 -4.25
CA LYS A 29 5.06 -26.77 -4.29
C LYS A 29 4.31 -27.55 -5.37
N GLY A 30 5.05 -28.16 -6.30
CA GLY A 30 4.46 -28.75 -7.50
C GLY A 30 3.76 -27.69 -8.35
N GLU A 31 2.57 -28.00 -8.84
CA GLU A 31 1.76 -27.10 -9.66
C GLU A 31 0.89 -26.12 -8.86
N LYS A 32 0.89 -26.22 -7.52
CA LYS A 32 0.04 -25.40 -6.66
C LYS A 32 0.79 -24.18 -6.17
N VAL A 33 0.25 -23.00 -6.45
CA VAL A 33 0.74 -21.71 -5.99
C VAL A 33 -0.36 -20.98 -5.22
N ILE A 34 -0.12 -20.76 -3.93
CA ILE A 34 -1.01 -19.98 -3.06
C ILE A 34 -0.25 -18.80 -2.50
N ILE A 35 -0.87 -17.63 -2.59
CA ILE A 35 -0.42 -16.41 -1.92
C ILE A 35 -1.41 -16.03 -0.83
N GLY A 36 -0.96 -15.26 0.15
CA GLY A 36 -1.83 -14.66 1.15
C GLY A 36 -1.29 -13.35 1.66
N ASN A 37 -2.18 -12.43 2.05
CA ASN A 37 -1.85 -11.15 2.67
C ASN A 37 -2.81 -10.81 3.82
N ASN A 38 -2.27 -10.23 4.89
CA ASN A 38 -2.97 -9.45 5.90
C ASN A 38 -2.59 -7.98 5.72
N GLU A 39 -3.57 -7.14 5.40
CA GLU A 39 -3.38 -5.69 5.32
C GLU A 39 -3.64 -5.05 6.67
N ASP A 40 -2.57 -4.57 7.30
CA ASP A 40 -2.60 -4.05 8.67
C ASP A 40 -2.46 -2.53 8.66
N TRP A 41 -3.61 -1.86 8.73
CA TRP A 41 -3.71 -0.42 8.59
C TRP A 41 -4.85 0.13 9.44
N ASN A 42 -4.86 1.44 9.69
CA ASN A 42 -5.89 2.11 10.47
C ASN A 42 -7.08 2.63 9.66
N ASN A 43 -6.97 2.69 8.32
CA ASN A 43 -8.06 3.10 7.45
C ASN A 43 -9.12 1.98 7.32
N PRO A 44 -10.38 2.16 7.76
CA PRO A 44 -11.42 1.13 7.65
C PRO A 44 -12.20 1.17 6.32
N PHE A 45 -11.81 2.03 5.37
CA PHE A 45 -12.49 2.20 4.08
C PHE A 45 -11.81 1.38 2.99
N SER A 46 -11.76 0.06 3.19
CA SER A 46 -11.08 -0.86 2.28
C SER A 46 -11.90 -1.16 1.03
N MET A 47 -11.19 -1.38 -0.07
CA MET A 47 -11.73 -1.45 -1.42
C MET A 47 -11.08 -2.58 -2.21
N ILE A 48 -11.85 -3.16 -3.12
CA ILE A 48 -11.37 -4.06 -4.16
C ILE A 48 -11.86 -3.55 -5.52
N TRP A 49 -10.97 -3.45 -6.51
CA TRP A 49 -11.29 -2.96 -7.85
C TRP A 49 -10.93 -3.99 -8.91
N PHE A 50 -11.79 -4.16 -9.89
CA PHE A 50 -11.59 -5.04 -11.04
C PHE A 50 -11.52 -4.21 -12.32
N VAL A 51 -10.46 -4.42 -13.10
CA VAL A 51 -10.20 -3.73 -14.36
C VAL A 51 -10.05 -4.79 -15.46
N PRO A 52 -10.98 -4.88 -16.43
CA PRO A 52 -10.91 -5.86 -17.50
C PRO A 52 -9.68 -5.66 -18.38
N ALA A 53 -9.23 -6.76 -18.99
CA ALA A 53 -8.19 -6.71 -20.02
C ALA A 53 -8.65 -5.87 -21.23
N ASN A 54 -7.68 -5.35 -21.98
CA ASN A 54 -7.89 -4.78 -23.30
C ASN A 54 -6.80 -5.31 -24.27
N GLU A 55 -6.76 -4.81 -25.50
CA GLU A 55 -5.82 -5.29 -26.52
C GLU A 55 -4.34 -5.20 -26.12
N LYS A 56 -3.98 -4.29 -25.21
CA LYS A 56 -2.60 -3.99 -24.83
C LYS A 56 -2.26 -4.34 -23.38
N GLU A 57 -3.26 -4.54 -22.55
CA GLU A 57 -3.07 -4.65 -21.11
C GLU A 57 -3.89 -5.79 -20.50
N TYR A 58 -3.30 -6.49 -19.55
CA TYR A 58 -3.92 -7.61 -18.84
C TYR A 58 -5.13 -7.20 -18.00
N GLY A 59 -6.02 -8.14 -17.66
CA GLY A 59 -7.05 -7.90 -16.66
C GLY A 59 -6.44 -7.89 -15.26
N ARG A 60 -6.94 -7.07 -14.34
CA ARG A 60 -6.34 -6.86 -13.02
C ARG A 60 -7.40 -6.75 -11.92
N VAL A 61 -7.06 -7.25 -10.75
CA VAL A 61 -7.71 -6.93 -9.48
C VAL A 61 -6.73 -6.19 -8.57
N TYR A 62 -7.23 -5.19 -7.88
CA TYR A 62 -6.50 -4.37 -6.92
C TYR A 62 -7.17 -4.44 -5.55
N PHE A 63 -6.37 -4.46 -4.49
CA PHE A 63 -6.80 -4.41 -3.10
C PHE A 63 -6.19 -3.19 -2.45
N GLY A 64 -6.95 -2.48 -1.62
CA GLY A 64 -6.41 -1.33 -0.91
C GLY A 64 -7.51 -0.53 -0.24
N PHE A 65 -7.39 0.79 -0.32
CA PHE A 65 -8.26 1.71 0.42
C PHE A 65 -8.79 2.82 -0.47
N LYS A 66 -10.01 3.27 -0.18
CA LYS A 66 -10.67 4.37 -0.91
C LYS A 66 -9.77 5.61 -0.99
N GLU A 67 -9.04 5.86 0.09
CA GLU A 67 -7.94 6.80 0.17
C GLU A 67 -6.64 6.00 0.24
N GLY A 68 -5.60 6.37 -0.53
CA GLY A 68 -4.31 5.68 -0.48
C GLY A 68 -4.05 4.70 -1.61
N GLY A 69 -5.10 4.30 -2.34
CA GLY A 69 -4.93 3.46 -3.51
C GLY A 69 -4.69 1.99 -3.23
N PHE A 70 -4.20 1.29 -4.26
CA PHE A 70 -3.95 -0.14 -4.16
C PHE A 70 -2.65 -0.41 -3.40
N GLN A 71 -2.70 -1.39 -2.49
CA GLN A 71 -1.56 -1.89 -1.73
C GLN A 71 -1.11 -3.26 -2.27
N GLY A 72 -2.05 -4.05 -2.76
CA GLY A 72 -1.80 -5.35 -3.40
C GLY A 72 -2.58 -5.50 -4.70
N ALA A 73 -2.11 -6.39 -5.58
CA ALA A 73 -2.74 -6.60 -6.87
C ALA A 73 -2.45 -7.99 -7.46
N ILE A 74 -3.34 -8.46 -8.34
CA ILE A 74 -3.16 -9.68 -9.13
C ILE A 74 -3.63 -9.41 -10.55
N ASN A 75 -2.86 -9.79 -11.57
CA ASN A 75 -3.33 -9.77 -12.95
C ASN A 75 -3.84 -11.14 -13.42
N ASP A 76 -4.57 -11.16 -14.53
CA ASP A 76 -5.21 -12.35 -15.10
C ASP A 76 -4.22 -13.32 -15.77
N GLN A 77 -2.94 -12.97 -15.81
CA GLN A 77 -1.84 -13.87 -16.16
C GLN A 77 -1.26 -14.60 -14.94
N GLY A 78 -1.70 -14.26 -13.72
CA GLY A 78 -1.25 -14.87 -12.48
C GLY A 78 0.01 -14.24 -11.89
N LEU A 79 0.30 -12.98 -12.20
CA LEU A 79 1.31 -12.18 -11.50
C LEU A 79 0.65 -11.48 -10.30
N TRP A 80 1.24 -11.64 -9.13
CA TRP A 80 0.84 -11.04 -7.86
C TRP A 80 1.90 -10.04 -7.38
N PHE A 81 1.42 -8.98 -6.73
CA PHE A 81 2.19 -7.91 -6.13
C PHE A 81 1.63 -7.56 -4.74
N ASP A 82 2.51 -7.24 -3.81
CA ASP A 82 2.16 -6.60 -2.53
C ASP A 82 3.32 -5.70 -2.04
N GLY A 83 3.00 -4.65 -1.26
CA GLY A 83 3.92 -3.61 -0.84
C GLY A 83 4.00 -3.43 0.68
N PHE A 84 5.21 -3.21 1.20
CA PHE A 84 5.47 -3.15 2.63
C PHE A 84 6.18 -1.87 3.00
N ALA A 85 5.68 -1.17 4.02
CA ALA A 85 6.40 -0.06 4.64
C ALA A 85 7.58 -0.57 5.48
N LEU A 86 8.70 0.13 5.39
CA LEU A 86 9.95 -0.16 6.09
C LEU A 86 10.50 1.10 6.75
N LYS A 87 11.39 0.92 7.73
CA LYS A 87 12.22 2.02 8.23
C LYS A 87 13.08 2.58 7.08
N TYR A 88 13.16 3.91 6.95
CA TYR A 88 13.96 4.58 5.92
C TYR A 88 15.43 4.12 5.89
N LYS A 89 15.94 3.86 4.68
CA LYS A 89 17.35 3.65 4.33
C LYS A 89 17.57 4.09 2.88
N PRO A 90 18.54 4.98 2.60
CA PRO A 90 18.81 5.43 1.24
C PRO A 90 19.33 4.29 0.35
N SER A 91 19.08 4.36 -0.96
CA SER A 91 19.71 3.49 -1.95
C SER A 91 21.15 3.91 -2.22
N GLU A 92 22.07 2.95 -2.20
CA GLU A 92 23.48 3.17 -2.55
C GLU A 92 23.80 2.76 -4.00
N SER A 93 23.04 1.81 -4.56
CA SER A 93 23.41 1.10 -5.80
C SER A 93 22.67 1.58 -7.06
N SER A 94 21.54 2.27 -6.90
CA SER A 94 20.64 2.58 -8.01
C SER A 94 20.68 4.05 -8.47
N SER A 95 21.45 4.90 -7.78
CA SER A 95 21.52 6.36 -8.00
C SER A 95 21.97 6.78 -9.40
N ASN A 96 22.75 5.95 -10.09
CA ASN A 96 23.24 6.21 -11.45
C ASN A 96 22.29 5.76 -12.57
N LYS A 97 21.14 5.17 -12.24
CA LYS A 97 20.14 4.72 -13.22
C LYS A 97 19.09 5.79 -13.47
N ASP A 98 18.39 5.67 -14.60
CA ASP A 98 17.28 6.56 -14.93
C ASP A 98 16.13 6.41 -13.93
N VAL A 99 15.49 7.52 -13.57
CA VAL A 99 14.25 7.51 -12.80
C VAL A 99 13.11 7.07 -13.72
N TYR A 100 12.29 6.13 -13.28
CA TYR A 100 11.09 5.75 -14.02
C TYR A 100 10.03 6.86 -13.89
N ASN A 101 9.62 7.42 -15.02
CA ASN A 101 8.55 8.43 -15.05
C ASN A 101 7.17 7.75 -15.10
N GLY A 102 6.55 7.59 -13.93
CA GLY A 102 5.21 7.03 -13.77
C GLY A 102 5.13 5.99 -12.65
N ASN A 103 4.08 5.18 -12.65
CA ASN A 103 3.93 4.08 -11.71
C ASN A 103 4.43 2.76 -12.31
N ILE A 104 5.65 2.35 -11.93
CA ILE A 104 6.26 1.11 -12.43
C ILE A 104 5.46 -0.14 -12.02
N ILE A 105 4.76 -0.09 -10.87
CA ILE A 105 3.91 -1.19 -10.41
C ILE A 105 2.70 -1.36 -11.30
N GLU A 106 2.05 -0.26 -11.67
CA GLU A 106 1.00 -0.34 -12.68
C GLU A 106 1.56 -0.96 -13.95
N LYS A 107 2.66 -0.43 -14.51
CA LYS A 107 3.27 -0.92 -15.75
C LYS A 107 3.45 -2.45 -15.72
N VAL A 108 4.11 -2.98 -14.68
CA VAL A 108 4.37 -4.42 -14.61
C VAL A 108 3.09 -5.24 -14.50
N LEU A 109 2.08 -4.76 -13.79
CA LEU A 109 0.78 -5.44 -13.69
C LEU A 109 0.00 -5.40 -15.01
N LYS A 110 0.15 -4.33 -15.82
CA LYS A 110 -0.50 -4.20 -17.14
C LYS A 110 0.14 -5.11 -18.19
N GLU A 111 1.46 -5.30 -18.14
CA GLU A 111 2.25 -5.81 -19.27
C GLU A 111 2.96 -7.16 -19.02
N TYR A 112 3.23 -7.56 -17.77
CA TYR A 112 4.05 -8.75 -17.48
C TYR A 112 3.28 -9.91 -16.85
N SER A 113 3.79 -11.11 -17.07
CA SER A 113 3.18 -12.36 -16.62
C SER A 113 4.07 -13.18 -15.67
N THR A 114 5.36 -12.84 -15.60
CA THR A 114 6.36 -13.57 -14.83
C THR A 114 7.16 -12.66 -13.91
N VAL A 115 7.66 -13.21 -12.80
CA VAL A 115 8.54 -12.49 -11.88
C VAL A 115 9.88 -12.13 -12.53
N ASP A 116 10.37 -12.93 -13.47
CA ASP A 116 11.61 -12.62 -14.18
C ASP A 116 11.48 -11.39 -15.10
N GLU A 117 10.34 -11.19 -15.77
CA GLU A 117 10.04 -9.96 -16.51
C GLU A 117 10.04 -8.73 -15.58
N VAL A 118 9.37 -8.85 -14.42
CA VAL A 118 9.36 -7.78 -13.40
C VAL A 118 10.77 -7.42 -12.96
N ILE A 119 11.58 -8.42 -12.60
CA ILE A 119 12.98 -8.21 -12.18
C ILE A 119 13.78 -7.50 -13.27
N ASN A 120 13.61 -7.93 -14.52
CA ASN A 120 14.31 -7.32 -15.66
C ASN A 120 13.88 -5.88 -15.92
N GLU A 121 12.62 -5.53 -15.64
CA GLU A 121 12.14 -4.15 -15.72
C GLU A 121 12.72 -3.30 -14.60
N PHE A 122 12.62 -3.74 -13.35
CA PHE A 122 13.14 -3.00 -12.18
C PHE A 122 14.65 -2.76 -12.26
N LYS A 123 15.41 -3.68 -12.86
CA LYS A 123 16.86 -3.51 -13.05
C LYS A 123 17.24 -2.31 -13.91
N LYS A 124 16.34 -1.79 -14.74
CA LYS A 124 16.61 -0.66 -15.64
C LYS A 124 16.63 0.68 -14.90
N TYR A 125 15.91 0.78 -13.78
CA TYR A 125 15.60 2.06 -13.16
C TYR A 125 16.24 2.24 -11.79
N ASN A 126 16.31 3.50 -11.37
CA ASN A 126 16.62 3.91 -10.01
C ASN A 126 15.51 3.46 -9.06
N LEU A 127 15.89 2.83 -7.94
CA LEU A 127 14.98 2.25 -6.94
C LEU A 127 15.01 3.01 -5.61
N GLN A 128 15.47 4.27 -5.60
CA GLN A 128 15.51 5.10 -4.41
C GLN A 128 14.12 5.34 -3.81
N PHE A 129 13.05 5.27 -4.59
CA PHE A 129 11.67 5.33 -4.09
C PHE A 129 11.33 4.15 -3.14
N LEU A 130 12.11 3.07 -3.15
CA LEU A 130 12.04 1.96 -2.17
C LEU A 130 12.81 2.25 -0.87
N SER A 131 13.29 3.47 -0.63
CA SER A 131 14.08 3.76 0.58
C SER A 131 13.30 3.53 1.88
N SER A 132 11.96 3.58 1.85
CA SER A 132 11.09 3.28 3.00
C SER A 132 10.12 2.14 2.70
N SER A 133 10.37 1.33 1.69
CA SER A 133 9.46 0.26 1.30
C SER A 133 10.17 -0.90 0.64
N MET A 134 9.47 -2.02 0.53
CA MET A 134 9.88 -3.13 -0.33
C MET A 134 8.65 -3.74 -0.97
N PHE A 135 8.88 -4.44 -2.07
CA PHE A 135 7.82 -5.12 -2.81
C PHE A 135 8.07 -6.61 -2.84
N ILE A 136 7.01 -7.40 -2.75
CA ILE A 136 7.05 -8.82 -3.06
C ILE A 136 6.23 -9.06 -4.33
N PHE A 137 6.80 -9.86 -5.22
CA PHE A 137 6.13 -10.35 -6.42
C PHE A 137 6.11 -11.87 -6.42
N GLY A 138 5.06 -12.45 -6.97
CA GLY A 138 4.96 -13.89 -7.22
C GLY A 138 4.22 -14.18 -8.52
N ASP A 139 4.58 -15.24 -9.22
CA ASP A 139 3.85 -15.69 -10.42
C ASP A 139 3.23 -17.07 -10.25
N ARG A 140 2.28 -17.42 -11.12
CA ARG A 140 1.65 -18.75 -11.16
C ARG A 140 2.59 -19.91 -11.50
N PHE A 141 3.84 -19.63 -11.87
CA PHE A 141 4.82 -20.63 -12.30
C PHE A 141 5.74 -21.10 -11.17
N GLY A 142 5.53 -20.60 -9.95
CA GLY A 142 6.34 -20.99 -8.80
C GLY A 142 7.48 -20.01 -8.50
N ASN A 143 7.58 -18.86 -9.16
CA ASN A 143 8.62 -17.88 -8.85
C ASN A 143 8.07 -16.81 -7.92
N SER A 144 8.91 -16.35 -6.99
CA SER A 144 8.68 -15.12 -6.25
C SER A 144 9.99 -14.41 -5.97
N ALA A 145 9.91 -13.09 -5.81
CA ALA A 145 11.05 -12.27 -5.44
C ALA A 145 10.61 -11.09 -4.59
N ILE A 146 11.48 -10.70 -3.67
CA ILE A 146 11.39 -9.44 -2.95
C ILE A 146 12.35 -8.46 -3.60
N ILE A 147 11.86 -7.26 -3.87
CA ILE A 147 12.61 -6.15 -4.43
C ILE A 147 12.71 -5.06 -3.36
N GLU A 148 13.94 -4.82 -2.94
CA GLU A 148 14.33 -3.73 -2.03
C GLU A 148 15.14 -2.70 -2.82
N GLN A 149 15.46 -1.57 -2.19
CA GLN A 149 16.14 -0.46 -2.87
C GLN A 149 17.49 -0.81 -3.50
N ASP A 150 18.22 -1.80 -2.95
CA ASP A 150 19.54 -2.24 -3.43
C ASP A 150 19.65 -3.76 -3.61
N SER A 151 18.55 -4.51 -3.48
CA SER A 151 18.62 -5.98 -3.45
C SER A 151 17.39 -6.61 -4.08
N ILE A 152 17.61 -7.73 -4.78
CA ILE A 152 16.55 -8.59 -5.32
C ILE A 152 16.76 -9.98 -4.74
N ILE A 153 15.79 -10.45 -3.98
CA ILE A 153 15.87 -11.69 -3.22
C ILE A 153 14.87 -12.67 -3.83
N LYS A 154 15.35 -13.56 -4.69
CA LYS A 154 14.53 -14.64 -5.25
C LYS A 154 14.24 -15.69 -4.19
N ARG A 155 13.05 -16.28 -4.24
CA ARG A 155 12.67 -17.41 -3.39
C ARG A 155 13.65 -18.56 -3.49
N THR A 156 13.95 -19.16 -2.34
CA THR A 156 14.61 -20.46 -2.24
C THR A 156 13.66 -21.44 -1.55
N GLY A 157 13.63 -22.70 -2.00
CA GLY A 157 12.71 -23.70 -1.47
C GLY A 157 11.25 -23.48 -1.87
N HIS A 158 10.33 -23.77 -0.95
CA HIS A 158 8.89 -23.82 -1.24
C HIS A 158 8.12 -22.54 -0.87
N TYR A 159 8.69 -21.58 -0.14
CA TYR A 159 7.94 -20.40 0.28
C TYR A 159 8.81 -19.15 0.36
N GLN A 160 8.18 -17.99 0.34
CA GLN A 160 8.77 -16.69 0.67
C GLN A 160 7.75 -15.91 1.49
N ILE A 161 8.12 -15.48 2.70
CA ILE A 161 7.24 -14.70 3.60
C ILE A 161 7.77 -13.27 3.62
N SER A 162 6.91 -12.27 3.62
CA SER A 162 7.25 -10.86 3.78
C SER A 162 6.50 -10.25 4.95
N THR A 163 7.20 -9.42 5.73
CA THR A 163 6.61 -8.55 6.76
C THR A 163 7.23 -7.16 6.62
N ASN A 164 7.66 -6.48 7.69
CA ASN A 164 8.06 -5.07 7.63
C ASN A 164 9.53 -4.85 8.02
N PHE A 165 10.39 -5.73 7.52
CA PHE A 165 11.84 -5.59 7.63
C PHE A 165 12.51 -5.98 6.30
N ARG A 166 13.70 -5.42 6.06
CA ARG A 166 14.54 -5.79 4.90
C ARG A 166 15.10 -7.18 5.08
N GLN A 167 14.76 -8.08 4.16
CA GLN A 167 15.28 -9.44 4.16
C GLN A 167 16.72 -9.53 3.72
N SER A 168 17.23 -8.56 2.95
CA SER A 168 18.65 -8.53 2.58
C SER A 168 19.58 -8.35 3.79
N GLU A 169 19.08 -7.77 4.89
CA GLU A 169 19.88 -7.38 6.05
C GLU A 169 19.91 -8.43 7.16
N LEU A 170 19.03 -9.42 7.12
CA LEU A 170 18.85 -10.39 8.18
C LEU A 170 19.01 -11.82 7.67
N LYS A 171 19.70 -12.64 8.46
CA LYS A 171 19.68 -14.10 8.25
C LYS A 171 18.36 -14.66 8.79
N GLU A 172 17.86 -15.72 8.17
CA GLU A 172 16.56 -16.30 8.52
C GLU A 172 16.43 -16.64 10.02
N ASP A 173 17.50 -17.17 10.66
CA ASP A 173 17.50 -17.52 12.09
C ASP A 173 17.60 -16.31 13.04
N SER A 174 17.91 -15.12 12.51
CA SER A 174 18.02 -13.88 13.28
C SER A 174 16.73 -13.04 13.29
N ILE A 175 15.70 -13.47 12.57
CA ILE A 175 14.43 -12.75 12.45
C ILE A 175 13.63 -12.88 13.75
N THR A 176 13.34 -11.73 14.38
CA THR A 176 12.59 -11.66 15.65
C THR A 176 11.11 -11.32 15.47
N ASP A 177 10.68 -10.94 14.26
CA ASP A 177 9.28 -10.64 13.98
C ASP A 177 8.41 -11.89 14.22
N LYS A 178 7.43 -11.76 15.13
CA LYS A 178 6.58 -12.89 15.53
C LYS A 178 5.67 -13.36 14.40
N ARG A 179 5.16 -12.46 13.57
CA ARG A 179 4.27 -12.79 12.45
C ARG A 179 5.03 -13.63 11.42
N TYR A 180 6.24 -13.19 11.07
CA TYR A 180 7.14 -13.95 10.21
C TYR A 180 7.41 -15.35 10.79
N ASN A 181 7.75 -15.41 12.08
CA ASN A 181 8.07 -16.67 12.75
C ASN A 181 6.88 -17.62 12.83
N TYR A 182 5.69 -17.14 13.14
CA TYR A 182 4.47 -17.95 13.16
C TYR A 182 4.07 -18.45 11.78
N ALA A 183 4.11 -17.59 10.75
CA ALA A 183 3.87 -18.01 9.37
C ALA A 183 4.85 -19.11 8.95
N ARG A 184 6.14 -18.92 9.24
CA ARG A 184 7.19 -19.89 8.95
C ARG A 184 6.98 -21.21 9.68
N GLU A 185 6.62 -21.17 10.96
CA GLU A 185 6.35 -22.37 11.75
C GLU A 185 5.19 -23.17 11.17
N ILE A 186 4.10 -22.50 10.80
CA ILE A 186 2.93 -23.15 10.18
C ILE A 186 3.32 -23.77 8.84
N ILE A 187 4.02 -23.02 7.97
CA ILE A 187 4.46 -23.55 6.66
C ILE A 187 5.38 -24.75 6.85
N ARG A 188 6.36 -24.70 7.75
CA ARG A 188 7.33 -25.81 7.95
C ARG A 188 6.70 -27.07 8.53
N LYS A 189 5.58 -26.96 9.26
CA LYS A 189 4.85 -28.11 9.81
C LYS A 189 3.89 -28.76 8.82
N ASN A 190 3.70 -28.16 7.65
CA ASN A 190 2.76 -28.63 6.65
C ASN A 190 3.46 -28.88 5.32
N ASP A 191 3.22 -30.04 4.71
CA ASP A 191 3.85 -30.41 3.45
C ASP A 191 2.98 -30.11 2.21
N GLN A 192 1.75 -29.66 2.42
CA GLN A 192 0.76 -29.41 1.37
C GLN A 192 0.52 -27.91 1.22
N VAL A 193 0.32 -27.46 -0.02
CA VAL A 193 -0.05 -26.07 -0.32
C VAL A 193 -1.58 -26.02 -0.46
N THR A 194 -2.28 -25.54 0.57
CA THR A 194 -3.76 -25.48 0.59
C THR A 194 -4.28 -24.13 1.08
N VAL A 195 -5.52 -23.80 0.69
CA VAL A 195 -6.20 -22.59 1.14
C VAL A 195 -6.43 -22.61 2.65
N ASP A 196 -6.67 -23.76 3.26
CA ASP A 196 -6.85 -23.88 4.71
C ASP A 196 -5.57 -23.58 5.49
N ILE A 197 -4.41 -24.03 4.99
CA ILE A 197 -3.11 -23.70 5.60
C ILE A 197 -2.85 -22.20 5.45
N ALA A 198 -3.12 -21.63 4.27
CA ALA A 198 -3.02 -20.20 4.04
C ALA A 198 -3.93 -19.39 4.98
N ARG A 199 -5.18 -19.83 5.19
CA ARG A 199 -6.12 -19.24 6.15
C ARG A 199 -5.59 -19.33 7.57
N ASN A 200 -5.03 -20.48 7.97
CA ASN A 200 -4.44 -20.65 9.29
C ASN A 200 -3.27 -19.67 9.52
N ILE A 201 -2.39 -19.51 8.52
CA ILE A 201 -1.28 -18.54 8.57
C ILE A 201 -1.85 -17.14 8.82
N LEU A 202 -2.74 -16.66 7.95
CA LEU A 202 -3.31 -15.31 8.05
C LEU A 202 -4.06 -15.10 9.37
N SER A 203 -4.83 -16.09 9.81
CA SER A 203 -5.54 -16.03 11.10
C SER A 203 -4.61 -16.06 12.31
N THR A 204 -3.39 -16.61 12.19
CA THR A 204 -2.40 -16.60 13.29
C THR A 204 -1.58 -15.32 13.28
N THR A 205 -1.38 -14.71 12.11
CA THR A 205 -0.53 -13.53 11.92
C THR A 205 -1.30 -12.22 11.78
N HIS A 206 -2.62 -12.23 12.02
CA HIS A 206 -3.41 -11.00 12.00
C HIS A 206 -3.03 -10.08 13.16
N GLN A 207 -3.41 -8.83 13.03
CA GLN A 207 -3.24 -7.81 14.05
C GLN A 207 -4.57 -7.24 14.50
N GLU A 208 -4.60 -6.84 15.76
CA GLU A 208 -5.69 -6.11 16.40
C GLU A 208 -5.14 -4.80 16.99
N GLY A 209 -6.01 -3.93 17.49
CA GLY A 209 -5.62 -2.69 18.16
C GLY A 209 -5.57 -1.48 17.22
N LYS A 210 -4.50 -0.69 17.28
CA LYS A 210 -4.42 0.61 16.57
C LYS A 210 -4.38 0.46 15.05
N TYR A 211 -3.65 -0.54 14.55
CA TYR A 211 -3.49 -0.86 13.14
C TYR A 211 -3.94 -2.30 12.90
N PRO A 212 -5.24 -2.60 13.03
CA PRO A 212 -5.72 -3.97 12.91
C PRO A 212 -5.69 -4.44 11.46
N THR A 213 -5.76 -5.75 11.25
CA THR A 213 -5.94 -6.32 9.92
C THR A 213 -7.31 -5.90 9.37
N GLN A 214 -7.32 -5.04 8.37
CA GLN A 214 -8.54 -4.49 7.75
C GLN A 214 -9.17 -5.49 6.78
N TYR A 215 -8.34 -6.16 5.99
CA TYR A 215 -8.74 -7.26 5.13
C TYR A 215 -7.60 -8.27 5.02
N SER A 216 -8.00 -9.49 4.68
CA SER A 216 -7.05 -10.54 4.33
C SER A 216 -7.50 -11.19 3.05
N TYR A 217 -6.58 -11.52 2.16
CA TYR A 217 -6.91 -12.28 0.96
C TYR A 217 -5.95 -13.44 0.76
N ILE A 218 -6.48 -14.54 0.24
CA ILE A 218 -5.72 -15.70 -0.23
C ILE A 218 -6.01 -15.81 -1.72
N CYS A 219 -5.01 -16.03 -2.55
CA CYS A 219 -5.24 -16.36 -3.95
C CYS A 219 -4.57 -17.66 -4.35
N ASP A 220 -5.34 -18.48 -5.02
CA ASP A 220 -4.83 -19.58 -5.83
C ASP A 220 -4.51 -19.04 -7.23
N LEU A 221 -3.23 -18.81 -7.52
CA LEU A 221 -2.82 -18.17 -8.76
C LEU A 221 -3.03 -19.08 -9.99
N ASN A 222 -3.12 -20.39 -9.79
CA ASN A 222 -3.34 -21.34 -10.89
C ASN A 222 -4.82 -21.41 -11.27
N GLU A 223 -5.73 -21.33 -10.28
CA GLU A 223 -7.18 -21.36 -10.47
C GLU A 223 -7.80 -19.96 -10.65
N GLY A 224 -7.08 -18.89 -10.32
CA GLY A 224 -7.60 -17.52 -10.35
C GLY A 224 -8.71 -17.28 -9.33
N LYS A 225 -8.68 -18.00 -8.19
CA LYS A 225 -9.66 -17.85 -7.10
C LYS A 225 -9.10 -16.97 -6.00
N ILE A 226 -9.91 -16.03 -5.52
CA ILE A 226 -9.55 -15.09 -4.46
C ILE A 226 -10.51 -15.32 -3.30
N TYR A 227 -9.98 -15.66 -2.12
CA TYR A 227 -10.73 -15.83 -0.89
C TYR A 227 -10.47 -14.60 -0.02
N LEU A 228 -11.48 -13.75 0.12
CA LEU A 228 -11.41 -12.49 0.83
C LEU A 228 -12.06 -12.64 2.21
N TYR A 229 -11.43 -12.01 3.20
CA TYR A 229 -11.86 -11.90 4.59
C TYR A 229 -11.81 -10.43 5.00
N HIS A 230 -12.65 -10.05 5.96
CA HIS A 230 -12.75 -8.66 6.43
C HIS A 230 -12.53 -8.58 7.93
N PHE A 231 -11.73 -7.60 8.35
CA PHE A 231 -11.51 -7.21 9.74
C PHE A 231 -11.14 -8.40 10.66
N HIS A 232 -10.03 -9.08 10.33
CA HIS A 232 -9.50 -10.28 11.00
C HIS A 232 -10.53 -11.39 11.30
N ASN A 233 -11.70 -11.38 10.64
CA ASN A 233 -12.71 -12.42 10.74
C ASN A 233 -12.47 -13.47 9.66
N PHE A 234 -11.98 -14.64 10.06
CA PHE A 234 -11.71 -15.79 9.18
C PHE A 234 -12.83 -16.85 9.18
N GLU A 235 -14.01 -16.51 9.72
CA GLU A 235 -15.21 -17.36 9.69
C GLU A 235 -16.05 -17.11 8.43
N ASN A 236 -16.14 -15.85 8.00
CA ASN A 236 -16.89 -15.45 6.82
C ASN A 236 -15.92 -15.20 5.66
N VAL A 237 -16.18 -15.84 4.53
CA VAL A 237 -15.34 -15.72 3.32
C VAL A 237 -16.20 -15.33 2.12
N VAL A 238 -15.68 -14.39 1.34
CA VAL A 238 -16.21 -14.08 0.01
C VAL A 238 -15.23 -14.63 -1.02
N VAL A 239 -15.72 -15.45 -1.94
CA VAL A 239 -14.87 -16.10 -2.95
C VAL A 239 -15.17 -15.49 -4.32
N PHE A 240 -14.14 -14.91 -4.94
CA PHE A 240 -14.19 -14.43 -6.31
C PHE A 240 -13.49 -15.40 -7.25
N ASN A 241 -13.98 -15.50 -8.48
CA ASN A 241 -13.21 -16.00 -9.61
C ASN A 241 -12.80 -14.80 -10.46
N LEU A 242 -11.50 -14.55 -10.59
CA LEU A 242 -10.98 -13.35 -11.25
C LEU A 242 -11.49 -13.24 -12.69
N LYS A 243 -11.48 -14.34 -13.44
CA LYS A 243 -11.96 -14.34 -14.84
C LYS A 243 -13.44 -13.98 -14.94
N GLU A 244 -14.27 -14.46 -14.02
CA GLU A 244 -15.70 -14.14 -14.01
C GLU A 244 -15.98 -12.70 -13.57
N GLU A 245 -15.24 -12.17 -12.59
CA GLU A 245 -15.37 -10.75 -12.22
C GLU A 245 -14.95 -9.83 -13.37
N LEU A 246 -13.86 -10.14 -14.07
CA LEU A 246 -13.38 -9.30 -15.18
C LEU A 246 -14.39 -9.21 -16.34
N LYS A 247 -15.24 -10.24 -16.55
CA LYS A 247 -16.32 -10.19 -17.56
C LYS A 247 -17.41 -9.17 -17.23
N LYS A 248 -17.54 -8.74 -15.98
CA LYS A 248 -18.53 -7.74 -15.55
C LYS A 248 -18.16 -6.30 -15.96
N GLY A 249 -16.99 -6.12 -16.58
CA GLY A 249 -16.44 -4.81 -16.90
C GLY A 249 -15.77 -4.17 -15.69
N LYS A 250 -15.36 -2.90 -15.83
CA LYS A 250 -14.69 -2.15 -14.75
C LYS A 250 -15.67 -1.89 -13.62
N HIS A 251 -15.37 -2.37 -12.42
CA HIS A 251 -16.21 -2.19 -11.23
C HIS A 251 -15.40 -2.34 -9.94
N SER A 252 -16.03 -2.05 -8.79
CA SER A 252 -15.39 -2.16 -7.48
C SER A 252 -16.40 -2.43 -6.38
N TYR A 253 -15.92 -2.90 -5.24
CA TYR A 253 -16.70 -3.08 -4.03
C TYR A 253 -15.98 -2.41 -2.84
N GLU A 254 -16.76 -1.84 -1.94
CA GLU A 254 -16.31 -1.60 -0.57
C GLU A 254 -16.24 -2.97 0.13
N ILE A 255 -15.06 -3.36 0.61
CA ILE A 255 -14.85 -4.72 1.13
C ILE A 255 -15.83 -5.01 2.27
N GLN A 256 -16.01 -4.06 3.20
CA GLN A 256 -16.95 -4.19 4.31
C GLN A 256 -18.40 -4.50 3.88
N SER A 257 -18.82 -4.05 2.69
CA SER A 257 -20.19 -4.22 2.21
C SER A 257 -20.49 -5.66 1.75
N LEU A 258 -19.44 -6.45 1.54
CA LEU A 258 -19.55 -7.84 1.08
C LEU A 258 -19.76 -8.83 2.23
N PHE A 259 -19.62 -8.39 3.48
CA PHE A 259 -19.66 -9.26 4.66
C PHE A 259 -20.88 -8.96 5.54
N PRO A 260 -21.29 -9.93 6.38
CA PRO A 260 -22.25 -9.67 7.44
C PRO A 260 -21.78 -8.54 8.37
N LYS A 261 -22.74 -7.87 9.01
CA LYS A 261 -22.42 -6.85 10.02
C LYS A 261 -21.54 -7.43 11.13
N SER A 262 -20.53 -6.65 11.51
CA SER A 262 -19.60 -6.98 12.58
C SER A 262 -19.54 -5.82 13.56
N TYR A 263 -19.99 -6.06 14.80
CA TYR A 263 -19.93 -5.04 15.85
C TYR A 263 -18.49 -4.59 16.14
N ALA A 264 -17.51 -5.49 16.02
CA ALA A 264 -16.10 -5.15 16.20
C ALA A 264 -15.61 -4.19 15.10
N ALA A 265 -15.93 -4.47 13.84
CA ALA A 265 -15.55 -3.60 12.72
C ALA A 265 -16.28 -2.25 12.77
N GLU A 266 -17.58 -2.26 13.07
CA GLU A 266 -18.38 -1.03 13.23
C GLU A 266 -17.84 -0.16 14.36
N ARG A 267 -17.59 -0.75 15.55
CA ARG A 267 -17.03 -0.03 16.70
C ARG A 267 -15.65 0.55 16.44
N TYR A 268 -14.83 -0.10 15.61
CA TYR A 268 -13.53 0.44 15.19
C TYR A 268 -13.69 1.62 14.22
N LYS A 269 -14.62 1.49 13.27
CA LYS A 269 -14.86 2.48 12.20
C LYS A 269 -15.55 3.75 12.68
N GLU A 270 -16.48 3.65 13.62
CA GLU A 270 -17.32 4.76 14.10
C GLU A 270 -16.53 5.99 14.55
N PRO A 271 -15.55 5.89 15.48
CA PRO A 271 -14.77 7.05 15.91
C PRO A 271 -13.97 7.73 14.77
N ILE A 272 -13.55 6.94 13.78
CA ILE A 272 -12.83 7.45 12.61
C ILE A 272 -13.79 8.26 11.73
N VAL A 273 -14.99 7.74 11.48
CA VAL A 273 -16.05 8.46 10.75
C VAL A 273 -16.43 9.76 11.47
N ASP A 274 -16.61 9.72 12.79
CA ASP A 274 -16.92 10.91 13.58
C ASP A 274 -15.81 11.95 13.48
N SER A 275 -14.55 11.52 13.53
CA SER A 275 -13.37 12.37 13.39
C SER A 275 -13.29 13.02 11.99
N ILE A 276 -13.54 12.25 10.92
CA ILE A 276 -13.65 12.77 9.55
C ILE A 276 -14.74 13.84 9.45
N ASN A 277 -15.93 13.54 9.95
CA ASN A 277 -17.06 14.47 9.91
C ASN A 277 -16.77 15.75 10.70
N ALA A 278 -16.15 15.64 11.87
CA ALA A 278 -15.75 16.79 12.68
C ALA A 278 -14.70 17.66 11.97
N ARG A 279 -13.67 17.04 11.35
CA ARG A 279 -12.67 17.77 10.57
C ARG A 279 -13.30 18.46 9.37
N LEU A 280 -14.15 17.77 8.61
CA LEU A 280 -14.84 18.35 7.46
C LEU A 280 -15.74 19.53 7.88
N ALA A 281 -16.50 19.39 8.99
CA ALA A 281 -17.35 20.46 9.52
C ALA A 281 -16.55 21.68 10.05
N SER A 282 -15.28 21.49 10.40
CA SER A 282 -14.39 22.58 10.84
C SER A 282 -13.81 23.40 9.68
N LYS A 283 -13.87 22.88 8.44
CA LYS A 283 -13.33 23.55 7.25
C LYS A 283 -14.39 24.43 6.58
N THR A 284 -13.95 25.51 5.95
CA THR A 284 -14.81 26.36 5.12
C THR A 284 -14.61 25.97 3.67
N ILE A 285 -15.67 25.58 2.97
CA ILE A 285 -15.61 25.28 1.53
C ILE A 285 -16.15 26.48 0.76
N VAL A 286 -15.37 26.99 -0.19
CA VAL A 286 -15.73 28.16 -1.02
C VAL A 286 -15.98 27.77 -2.47
N SER A 287 -16.70 28.61 -3.22
CA SER A 287 -16.78 28.45 -4.67
C SER A 287 -15.58 29.14 -5.32
N VAL A 288 -14.82 28.42 -6.15
CA VAL A 288 -13.69 28.96 -6.93
C VAL A 288 -14.06 29.01 -8.41
N ASN A 289 -13.64 30.07 -9.11
CA ASN A 289 -13.83 30.15 -10.56
C ASN A 289 -12.95 29.11 -11.27
N GLU A 290 -13.52 28.29 -12.14
CA GLU A 290 -12.79 27.21 -12.84
C GLU A 290 -11.54 27.70 -13.60
N ARG A 291 -11.51 28.96 -14.04
CA ARG A 291 -10.33 29.55 -14.70
C ARG A 291 -9.10 29.61 -13.79
N VAL A 292 -9.29 29.58 -12.48
CA VAL A 292 -8.19 29.52 -11.49
C VAL A 292 -7.48 28.18 -11.59
N TYR A 293 -8.20 27.07 -11.81
CA TYR A 293 -7.63 25.73 -11.84
C TYR A 293 -6.59 25.53 -12.95
N ASN A 294 -6.76 26.18 -14.10
CA ASN A 294 -5.79 26.15 -15.20
C ASN A 294 -4.39 26.63 -14.79
N LYS A 295 -4.27 27.44 -13.73
CA LYS A 295 -2.98 27.89 -13.20
C LYS A 295 -2.25 26.76 -12.46
N TYR A 296 -3.01 25.82 -11.89
CA TYR A 296 -2.52 24.78 -10.99
C TYR A 296 -2.36 23.41 -11.66
N VAL A 297 -3.06 23.14 -12.77
CA VAL A 297 -2.92 21.87 -13.48
C VAL A 297 -1.48 21.64 -13.94
N GLY A 298 -0.92 20.47 -13.62
CA GLY A 298 0.42 20.06 -14.03
C GLY A 298 1.10 19.12 -13.03
N ILE A 299 2.40 18.87 -13.23
CA ILE A 299 3.18 17.94 -12.41
C ILE A 299 4.12 18.73 -11.50
N TYR A 300 4.10 18.41 -10.21
CA TYR A 300 4.90 19.03 -9.16
C TYR A 300 5.85 18.00 -8.55
N GLU A 301 7.15 18.19 -8.77
CA GLU A 301 8.19 17.35 -8.16
C GLU A 301 8.39 17.75 -6.69
N VAL A 302 8.41 16.78 -5.79
CA VAL A 302 8.69 17.01 -4.36
C VAL A 302 10.19 17.28 -4.19
N ASP A 303 10.58 18.11 -3.21
CA ASP A 303 11.99 18.29 -2.86
C ASP A 303 12.66 16.92 -2.67
N PRO A 304 13.66 16.57 -3.50
CA PRO A 304 14.29 15.25 -3.47
C PRO A 304 15.07 14.99 -2.17
N ASN A 305 15.32 16.02 -1.36
CA ASN A 305 15.90 15.85 -0.02
C ASN A 305 14.85 15.43 1.03
N VAL A 306 13.56 15.60 0.72
CA VAL A 306 12.45 15.23 1.61
C VAL A 306 11.84 13.90 1.16
N TRP A 307 11.30 13.85 -0.05
CA TRP A 307 10.75 12.62 -0.65
C TRP A 307 11.36 12.39 -2.04
N PRO A 308 12.51 11.69 -2.12
CA PRO A 308 13.22 11.49 -3.38
C PRO A 308 12.39 10.72 -4.40
N GLY A 309 12.20 11.31 -5.59
CA GLY A 309 11.52 10.67 -6.72
C GLY A 309 9.99 10.75 -6.67
N GLU A 310 9.41 11.39 -5.65
CA GLU A 310 7.97 11.55 -5.53
C GLU A 310 7.47 12.82 -6.24
N PHE A 311 6.25 12.75 -6.77
CA PHE A 311 5.60 13.89 -7.43
C PHE A 311 4.10 13.90 -7.18
N PHE A 312 3.49 15.07 -7.40
CA PHE A 312 2.05 15.26 -7.42
C PHE A 312 1.60 15.67 -8.82
N GLU A 313 0.61 14.97 -9.37
CA GLU A 313 -0.12 15.39 -10.55
C GLU A 313 -1.41 16.09 -10.13
N VAL A 314 -1.55 17.35 -10.56
CA VAL A 314 -2.74 18.16 -10.35
C VAL A 314 -3.51 18.24 -11.65
N SER A 315 -4.80 17.88 -11.60
CA SER A 315 -5.70 17.91 -12.75
C SER A 315 -7.03 18.57 -12.41
N SER A 316 -7.78 18.98 -13.42
CA SER A 316 -9.11 19.54 -13.24
C SER A 316 -10.13 18.80 -14.08
N GLU A 317 -11.25 18.39 -13.49
CA GLU A 317 -12.36 17.75 -14.19
C GLU A 317 -13.69 18.28 -13.68
N LYS A 318 -14.59 18.66 -14.61
CA LYS A 318 -15.97 19.09 -14.29
C LYS A 318 -16.04 20.15 -13.17
N GLY A 319 -15.15 21.14 -13.22
CA GLY A 319 -15.12 22.23 -12.24
C GLY A 319 -14.61 21.84 -10.85
N LYS A 320 -13.83 20.76 -10.74
CA LYS A 320 -13.19 20.31 -9.50
C LYS A 320 -11.69 20.14 -9.73
N LEU A 321 -10.90 20.37 -8.70
CA LEU A 321 -9.46 20.08 -8.71
C LEU A 321 -9.21 18.71 -8.09
N PHE A 322 -8.30 17.95 -8.69
CA PHE A 322 -7.87 16.66 -8.22
C PHE A 322 -6.37 16.65 -8.05
N ILE A 323 -5.90 15.89 -7.07
CA ILE A 323 -4.49 15.60 -6.89
C ILE A 323 -4.27 14.09 -6.86
N GLU A 324 -3.20 13.65 -7.51
CA GLU A 324 -2.72 12.27 -7.51
C GLU A 324 -1.26 12.33 -7.08
N ALA A 325 -0.86 11.51 -6.12
CA ALA A 325 0.55 11.33 -5.79
C ALA A 325 1.02 10.03 -6.44
N SER A 326 2.31 9.88 -6.69
CA SER A 326 2.90 8.61 -7.14
C SER A 326 2.50 7.40 -6.28
N PHE A 327 2.13 7.63 -5.02
CA PHE A 327 1.68 6.63 -4.04
C PHE A 327 0.22 6.81 -3.56
N LEU A 328 -0.56 7.76 -4.08
CA LEU A 328 -1.97 7.98 -3.71
C LEU A 328 -2.85 8.04 -4.95
N LEU A 329 -3.98 7.34 -4.95
CA LEU A 329 -4.98 7.50 -6.00
C LEU A 329 -5.47 8.95 -6.10
N LYS A 330 -5.79 9.34 -7.33
CA LYS A 330 -6.46 10.59 -7.68
C LYS A 330 -7.64 10.89 -6.74
N SER A 331 -7.55 11.99 -6.03
CA SER A 331 -8.53 12.43 -5.03
C SER A 331 -8.96 13.87 -5.29
N GLU A 332 -10.26 14.16 -5.16
CA GLU A 332 -10.78 15.52 -5.22
C GLU A 332 -10.27 16.31 -4.01
N ILE A 333 -9.74 17.52 -4.25
CA ILE A 333 -9.36 18.44 -3.18
C ILE A 333 -10.36 19.59 -3.12
N LEU A 334 -10.82 19.91 -1.92
CA LEU A 334 -11.86 20.89 -1.67
C LEU A 334 -11.25 22.27 -1.45
N PRO A 335 -11.80 23.34 -2.07
CA PRO A 335 -11.26 24.69 -1.93
C PRO A 335 -11.62 25.35 -0.59
N GLU A 336 -10.61 25.83 0.14
CA GLU A 336 -10.74 26.76 1.27
C GLU A 336 -10.60 28.22 0.82
N SER A 337 -9.87 28.47 -0.27
CA SER A 337 -9.75 29.76 -0.95
C SER A 337 -9.35 29.53 -2.41
N ASP A 338 -9.09 30.60 -3.17
CA ASP A 338 -8.60 30.47 -4.55
C ASP A 338 -7.27 29.70 -4.63
N SER A 339 -6.45 29.71 -3.57
CA SER A 339 -5.10 29.11 -3.55
C SER A 339 -4.87 28.03 -2.48
N GLN A 340 -5.84 27.78 -1.61
CA GLN A 340 -5.75 26.78 -0.54
C GLN A 340 -6.84 25.74 -0.72
N TYR A 341 -6.44 24.49 -0.65
CA TYR A 341 -7.29 23.33 -0.82
C TYR A 341 -6.95 22.29 0.25
N PHE A 342 -7.88 21.39 0.51
CA PHE A 342 -7.69 20.33 1.49
C PHE A 342 -8.37 19.03 1.06
N PHE A 343 -7.93 17.93 1.66
CA PHE A 343 -8.57 16.63 1.57
C PHE A 343 -8.65 16.04 2.99
N VAL A 344 -9.85 15.65 3.42
CA VAL A 344 -10.03 15.01 4.74
C VAL A 344 -9.88 13.51 4.56
N GLY A 345 -8.73 12.99 4.99
CA GLY A 345 -8.43 11.57 5.04
C GLY A 345 -8.95 10.91 6.31
N ALA A 346 -8.72 9.59 6.41
CA ALA A 346 -9.13 8.77 7.54
C ALA A 346 -8.49 9.25 8.86
N ASP A 347 -7.20 9.56 8.83
CA ASP A 347 -6.45 9.93 10.04
C ASP A 347 -6.17 11.41 10.17
N GLU A 348 -6.05 12.12 9.06
CA GLU A 348 -5.65 13.53 9.05
C GLU A 348 -6.38 14.35 7.98
N THR A 349 -5.99 15.61 7.86
CA THR A 349 -6.40 16.47 6.75
C THR A 349 -5.16 16.88 6.00
N PHE A 350 -5.08 16.48 4.74
CA PHE A 350 -4.03 16.94 3.84
C PHE A 350 -4.36 18.35 3.39
N GLU A 351 -3.37 19.23 3.39
CA GLU A 351 -3.52 20.63 3.02
C GLU A 351 -2.61 20.94 1.83
N TYR A 352 -3.15 21.64 0.84
CA TYR A 352 -2.51 21.96 -0.42
C TYR A 352 -2.58 23.45 -0.67
N LYS A 353 -1.43 24.13 -0.70
CA LYS A 353 -1.35 25.57 -0.92
C LYS A 353 -0.57 25.85 -2.19
N PHE A 354 -1.28 26.35 -3.20
CA PHE A 354 -0.68 26.80 -4.45
C PHE A 354 -0.15 28.22 -4.31
N ILE A 355 1.16 28.38 -4.50
CA ILE A 355 1.81 29.68 -4.46
C ILE A 355 2.01 30.13 -5.90
N TYR A 356 1.26 31.16 -6.28
CA TYR A 356 1.38 31.83 -7.57
C TYR A 356 1.79 33.28 -7.34
N ASP A 357 2.99 33.64 -7.78
CA ASP A 357 3.51 35.00 -7.75
C ASP A 357 3.50 35.54 -9.18
N SER A 358 2.87 36.69 -9.42
CA SER A 358 2.87 37.34 -10.74
C SER A 358 4.27 37.66 -11.28
N SER A 359 5.29 37.65 -10.42
CA SER A 359 6.71 37.82 -10.79
C SER A 359 7.47 36.50 -11.00
N LYS A 360 6.91 35.34 -10.60
CA LYS A 360 7.47 34.01 -10.85
C LYS A 360 6.61 33.24 -11.87
N PRO A 361 7.19 32.76 -12.98
CA PRO A 361 6.41 32.09 -14.03
C PRO A 361 5.92 30.69 -13.66
N ILE A 362 6.46 30.07 -12.60
CA ILE A 362 6.21 28.68 -12.24
C ILE A 362 5.57 28.63 -10.84
N PRO A 363 4.33 28.12 -10.70
CA PRO A 363 3.70 27.96 -9.39
C PRO A 363 4.43 26.91 -8.55
N GLU A 364 4.53 27.18 -7.25
CA GLU A 364 4.97 26.22 -6.23
C GLU A 364 3.73 25.62 -5.56
N LEU A 365 3.85 24.40 -5.04
CA LEU A 365 2.80 23.73 -4.27
C LEU A 365 3.38 23.33 -2.91
N ASN A 366 2.85 23.89 -1.83
CA ASN A 366 3.14 23.41 -0.49
C ASN A 366 2.11 22.36 -0.11
N VAL A 367 2.57 21.18 0.28
CA VAL A 367 1.72 20.06 0.71
C VAL A 367 2.02 19.73 2.16
N LYS A 368 0.97 19.62 2.98
CA LYS A 368 1.07 19.12 4.35
C LYS A 368 0.32 17.81 4.44
N MET A 369 1.04 16.73 4.70
CA MET A 369 0.49 15.38 4.87
C MET A 369 1.45 14.52 5.69
N TYR A 370 0.92 13.55 6.42
CA TYR A 370 1.67 12.62 7.27
C TYR A 370 2.61 13.33 8.25
N GLY A 371 2.13 14.46 8.79
CA GLY A 371 2.91 15.30 9.72
C GLY A 371 4.12 16.01 9.09
N THR A 372 4.27 15.96 7.76
CA THR A 372 5.36 16.59 7.01
C THR A 372 4.81 17.74 6.17
N GLU A 373 5.57 18.83 6.06
CA GLU A 373 5.31 19.89 5.09
C GLU A 373 6.39 19.82 4.00
N VAL A 374 5.96 19.70 2.75
CA VAL A 374 6.85 19.59 1.59
C VAL A 374 6.56 20.70 0.59
N VAL A 375 7.63 21.23 0.00
CA VAL A 375 7.54 22.20 -1.10
C VAL A 375 7.78 21.46 -2.40
N CYS A 376 6.85 21.59 -3.33
CA CYS A 376 6.90 20.96 -4.63
C CYS A 376 7.02 22.02 -5.73
N LYS A 377 7.87 21.74 -6.73
CA LYS A 377 8.10 22.64 -7.87
C LYS A 377 7.41 22.10 -9.11
N LYS A 378 6.65 22.94 -9.80
CA LYS A 378 6.01 22.53 -11.05
C LYS A 378 7.07 22.30 -12.14
N ILE A 379 7.05 21.12 -12.74
CA ILE A 379 7.96 20.69 -13.80
C ILE A 379 7.27 20.53 -15.16
N LYS A 380 5.93 20.42 -15.17
CA LYS A 380 5.10 20.36 -16.39
C LYS A 380 3.79 21.10 -16.19
#